data_AF-A0ABD2T8K8-F1
#
_entry.id   AF-A0ABD2T8K8-F1
#
_cell.length_a   1.000
_cell.length_b   1.000
_cell.length_c   1.000
_cell.angle_alpha   90.00
_cell.angle_beta   90.00
_cell.angle_gamma   90.00
#
_symmetry.space_group_name_H-M   'P 1'
#
loop_
_entity.id
_entity.type
_entity.pdbx_description
1 polymer ?
#
loop_
_entity_poly.entity_id
_entity_poly.type
_entity_poly.pdbx_seq_one_letter_code
_entity_poly.pdbx_strand_id
1 'polypeptide(L)'
;MGCCSSKAADTKATRMARWRSTGIVALSDSKLKSFPDEVISLERSVRTLDLTHNKLVQIPMEINKLINLQRLILADNLIENLPVNLGLLKSLKVATLDGNQIRALPDELGQLVKLERLSVSSNLLMSLPETIGRLQNLVLLDISNNKLKFFPESIGSCFSLEELQANDNSIEELPASVCNLIQLKSLCLNNNNLNQMPLNLLRECKSLQTISLHGNPISMDQFQQMDGFKDFEARRKQKFDKQIDSNVIISSKGLDEGVDL
;
A
#
# COMPACT_ATOMS: atom_id res chain seq x y z
N MET A 1 -26.20 7.98 -49.91
CA MET A 1 -24.82 8.38 -49.53
C MET A 1 -24.71 8.18 -48.03
N GLY A 2 -24.19 7.07 -47.53
CA GLY A 2 -22.80 6.64 -47.70
C GLY A 2 -22.08 6.93 -46.38
N CYS A 3 -22.14 5.98 -45.45
CA CYS A 3 -21.54 5.99 -44.12
C CYS A 3 -20.03 6.31 -44.12
N CYS A 4 -19.57 7.09 -43.13
CA CYS A 4 -18.20 7.03 -42.63
C CYS A 4 -18.17 7.21 -41.10
N SER A 5 -18.71 6.23 -40.37
CA SER A 5 -18.36 5.98 -38.96
C SER A 5 -17.17 5.03 -38.93
N SER A 6 -15.94 5.55 -39.07
CA SER A 6 -14.73 4.73 -38.93
C SER A 6 -14.34 4.60 -37.45
N LYS A 7 -14.92 3.61 -36.77
CA LYS A 7 -14.25 2.97 -35.64
C LYS A 7 -13.03 2.26 -36.20
N ALA A 8 -11.87 2.91 -36.20
CA ALA A 8 -10.62 2.25 -36.53
C ALA A 8 -10.44 1.08 -35.55
N ALA A 9 -10.47 -0.15 -36.07
CA ALA A 9 -10.14 -1.32 -35.28
C ALA A 9 -8.73 -1.12 -34.71
N ASP A 10 -8.61 -1.12 -33.38
CA ASP A 10 -7.33 -0.95 -32.69
C ASP A 10 -6.44 -2.16 -32.99
N THR A 11 -5.64 -2.06 -34.05
CA THR A 11 -4.73 -3.15 -34.42
C THR A 11 -3.66 -3.29 -33.35
N LYS A 12 -3.15 -4.52 -33.16
CA LYS A 12 -2.04 -4.80 -32.23
C LYS A 12 -0.86 -3.83 -32.42
N ALA A 13 -0.54 -3.48 -33.66
CA ALA A 13 0.54 -2.54 -33.99
C ALA A 13 0.24 -1.10 -33.51
N THR A 14 -0.98 -0.61 -33.74
CA THR A 14 -1.42 0.73 -33.29
C THR A 14 -1.37 0.84 -31.77
N ARG A 15 -1.85 -0.19 -31.06
CA ARG A 15 -1.80 -0.26 -29.60
C ARG A 15 -0.37 -0.24 -29.06
N MET A 16 0.51 -1.06 -29.63
CA MET A 16 1.92 -1.10 -29.25
C MET A 16 2.63 0.25 -29.47
N ALA A 17 2.33 0.93 -30.59
CA ALA A 17 2.88 2.27 -30.86
C ALA A 17 2.40 3.29 -29.80
N ARG A 18 1.11 3.25 -29.43
CA ARG A 18 0.56 4.10 -28.37
C ARG A 18 1.22 3.83 -27.02
N TRP A 19 1.40 2.57 -26.64
CA TRP A 19 2.07 2.21 -25.39
C TRP A 19 3.54 2.67 -25.37
N ARG A 20 4.26 2.55 -26.48
CA ARG A 20 5.63 3.08 -26.59
C ARG A 20 5.68 4.60 -26.44
N SER A 21 4.73 5.31 -27.06
CA SER A 21 4.70 6.78 -27.01
C SER A 21 4.28 7.34 -25.65
N THR A 22 3.32 6.69 -24.99
CA THR A 22 2.76 7.17 -23.71
C THR A 22 3.51 6.62 -22.50
N GLY A 23 4.11 5.44 -22.63
CA GLY A 23 4.67 4.67 -21.53
C GLY A 23 3.62 4.13 -20.56
N ILE A 24 2.34 4.16 -20.93
CA ILE A 24 1.23 3.70 -20.10
C ILE A 24 0.59 2.49 -20.77
N VAL A 25 0.54 1.38 -20.05
CA VAL A 25 -0.20 0.17 -20.42
C VAL A 25 -1.30 -0.01 -19.40
N ALA A 26 -2.55 0.16 -19.84
CA ALA A 26 -3.73 -0.12 -19.05
C ALA A 26 -4.52 -1.25 -19.71
N LEU A 27 -4.55 -2.42 -19.06
CA LEU A 27 -5.25 -3.63 -19.48
C LEU A 27 -6.11 -4.14 -18.32
N SER A 28 -6.78 -3.24 -17.61
CA SER A 28 -7.73 -3.59 -16.57
C SER A 28 -8.92 -4.37 -17.15
N ASP A 29 -9.44 -5.36 -16.43
CA ASP A 29 -10.60 -6.19 -16.85
C ASP A 29 -10.47 -6.75 -18.29
N SER A 30 -9.26 -7.17 -18.64
CA SER A 30 -8.94 -7.72 -19.97
C SER A 30 -9.04 -9.25 -20.00
N LYS A 31 -9.53 -9.87 -18.91
CA LYS A 31 -9.68 -11.33 -18.74
C LYS A 31 -8.38 -12.11 -18.98
N LEU A 32 -7.23 -11.46 -18.75
CA LEU A 32 -5.91 -12.05 -18.97
C LEU A 32 -5.68 -13.18 -17.97
N LYS A 33 -5.25 -14.35 -18.45
CA LYS A 33 -4.89 -15.51 -17.62
C LYS A 33 -3.39 -15.60 -17.35
N SER A 34 -2.60 -14.92 -18.17
CA SER A 34 -1.14 -14.87 -18.09
C SER A 34 -0.66 -13.46 -18.37
N PHE A 35 0.52 -13.14 -17.85
CA PHE A 35 1.13 -11.84 -18.08
C PHE A 35 1.39 -11.67 -19.60
N PRO A 36 0.98 -10.55 -20.21
CA PRO A 36 1.10 -10.35 -21.65
C PRO A 36 2.55 -10.11 -22.09
N ASP A 37 3.10 -11.02 -22.91
CA ASP A 37 4.46 -10.92 -23.46
C ASP A 37 4.69 -9.62 -24.25
N GLU A 38 3.62 -9.08 -24.85
CA GLU A 38 3.69 -7.78 -25.54
C GLU A 38 4.17 -6.67 -24.61
N VAL A 39 3.73 -6.69 -23.36
CA VAL A 39 4.12 -5.65 -22.38
C VAL A 39 5.59 -5.78 -22.03
N ILE A 40 6.09 -7.00 -21.86
CA ILE A 40 7.52 -7.26 -21.62
C ILE A 40 8.37 -6.76 -22.80
N SER A 41 7.89 -6.92 -24.04
CA SER A 41 8.56 -6.45 -25.26
C SER A 41 8.65 -4.92 -25.42
N LEU A 42 7.96 -4.15 -24.56
CA LEU A 42 8.07 -2.68 -24.53
C LEU A 42 9.28 -2.19 -23.72
N GLU A 43 9.84 -3.05 -22.87
CA GLU A 43 11.05 -2.80 -22.08
C GLU A 43 11.05 -1.42 -21.39
N ARG A 44 12.03 -0.58 -21.74
CA ARG A 44 12.27 0.75 -21.17
C ARG A 44 11.16 1.76 -21.46
N SER A 45 10.21 1.44 -22.34
CA SER A 45 9.15 2.37 -22.73
C SER A 45 8.08 2.49 -21.64
N VAL A 46 7.83 1.42 -20.87
CA VAL A 46 6.73 1.39 -19.88
C VAL A 46 7.14 2.08 -18.59
N ARG A 47 6.30 3.02 -18.15
CA ARG A 47 6.40 3.74 -16.88
C ARG A 47 5.24 3.42 -15.95
N THR A 48 4.07 3.11 -16.51
CA THR A 48 2.88 2.71 -15.74
C THR A 48 2.27 1.47 -16.36
N LEU A 49 2.10 0.44 -15.55
CA LEU A 49 1.47 -0.80 -15.91
C LEU A 49 0.31 -1.07 -14.96
N ASP A 50 -0.89 -1.16 -15.52
CA ASP A 50 -2.12 -1.50 -14.82
C ASP A 50 -2.73 -2.76 -15.46
N LEU A 51 -2.76 -3.85 -14.70
CA LEU A 51 -3.40 -5.12 -15.03
C LEU A 51 -4.46 -5.50 -13.99
N THR A 52 -5.11 -4.50 -13.38
CA THR A 52 -6.13 -4.72 -12.34
C THR A 52 -7.30 -5.58 -12.85
N HIS A 53 -7.95 -6.37 -11.98
CA HIS A 53 -9.13 -7.17 -12.33
C HIS A 53 -8.86 -8.15 -13.49
N ASN A 54 -7.79 -8.93 -13.39
CA ASN A 54 -7.51 -10.00 -14.35
C ASN A 54 -7.48 -11.35 -13.62
N LYS A 55 -6.91 -12.38 -14.25
CA LYS A 55 -6.77 -13.74 -13.70
C LYS A 55 -5.31 -14.18 -13.76
N LEU A 56 -4.39 -13.24 -13.55
CA LEU A 56 -2.96 -13.51 -13.57
C LEU A 56 -2.58 -14.35 -12.35
N VAL A 57 -1.92 -15.48 -12.58
CA VAL A 57 -1.45 -16.38 -11.51
C VAL A 57 -0.01 -16.09 -11.12
N GLN A 58 0.76 -15.47 -12.01
CA GLN A 58 2.18 -15.19 -11.78
C GLN A 58 2.64 -13.95 -12.55
N ILE A 59 3.73 -13.36 -12.04
CA ILE A 59 4.49 -12.32 -12.74
C ILE A 59 5.76 -13.00 -13.30
N PRO A 60 6.10 -12.82 -14.59
CA PRO A 60 7.27 -13.44 -15.20
C PRO A 60 8.58 -12.85 -14.65
N MET A 61 9.67 -13.63 -14.67
CA MET A 61 11.00 -13.18 -14.24
C MET A 61 11.55 -12.04 -15.12
N GLU A 62 11.09 -11.96 -16.36
CA GLU A 62 11.42 -10.95 -17.35
C GLU A 62 10.81 -9.58 -17.05
N ILE A 63 10.02 -9.44 -15.98
CA ILE A 63 9.51 -8.13 -15.53
C ILE A 63 10.63 -7.12 -15.31
N ASN A 64 11.85 -7.59 -14.97
CA ASN A 64 13.06 -6.77 -14.84
C ASN A 64 13.44 -5.99 -16.10
N LYS A 65 12.94 -6.35 -17.29
CA LYS A 65 13.17 -5.59 -18.52
C LYS A 65 12.48 -4.23 -18.51
N LEU A 66 11.43 -4.06 -17.69
CA LEU A 66 10.69 -2.80 -17.54
C LEU A 66 11.42 -1.83 -16.59
N ILE A 67 12.71 -1.58 -16.81
CA ILE A 67 13.59 -0.83 -15.87
C ILE A 67 13.13 0.61 -15.55
N ASN A 68 12.27 1.18 -16.39
CA ASN A 68 11.71 2.53 -16.21
C ASN A 68 10.31 2.52 -15.58
N LEU A 69 9.81 1.34 -15.17
CA LEU A 69 8.51 1.21 -14.52
C LEU A 69 8.51 1.97 -13.20
N GLN A 70 7.55 2.88 -13.05
CA GLN A 70 7.36 3.72 -11.87
C GLN A 70 6.10 3.32 -11.10
N ARG A 71 5.09 2.77 -11.79
CA ARG A 71 3.83 2.35 -11.20
C ARG A 71 3.44 0.96 -11.72
N LEU A 72 3.26 0.02 -10.79
CA LEU A 72 2.80 -1.34 -11.07
C LEU A 72 1.51 -1.58 -10.28
N ILE A 73 0.41 -1.81 -10.99
CA ILE A 73 -0.91 -2.06 -10.41
C ILE A 73 -1.37 -3.44 -10.90
N LEU A 74 -1.48 -4.38 -9.98
CA LEU A 74 -1.87 -5.77 -10.20
C LEU A 74 -3.01 -6.20 -9.27
N ALA A 75 -3.80 -5.24 -8.77
CA ALA A 75 -4.88 -5.54 -7.85
C ALA A 75 -5.93 -6.47 -8.47
N ASP A 76 -6.59 -7.27 -7.63
CA ASP A 76 -7.65 -8.21 -8.02
C ASP A 76 -7.19 -9.19 -9.11
N ASN A 77 -6.19 -9.99 -8.76
CA ASN A 77 -5.64 -11.08 -9.56
C ASN A 77 -5.50 -12.35 -8.71
N LEU A 78 -4.80 -13.37 -9.20
CA LEU A 78 -4.61 -14.66 -8.53
C LEU A 78 -3.12 -14.93 -8.24
N ILE A 79 -2.32 -13.87 -8.04
CA ILE A 79 -0.88 -13.98 -7.91
C ILE A 79 -0.55 -14.60 -6.54
N GLU A 80 0.19 -15.71 -6.54
CA GLU A 80 0.60 -16.39 -5.31
C GLU A 80 1.99 -15.99 -4.82
N ASN A 81 2.89 -15.67 -5.75
CA ASN A 81 4.29 -15.37 -5.47
C ASN A 81 4.79 -14.22 -6.35
N LEU A 82 5.64 -13.36 -5.77
CA LEU A 82 6.35 -12.32 -6.52
C LEU A 82 7.73 -12.85 -6.93
N PRO A 83 8.17 -12.60 -8.18
CA PRO A 83 9.50 -13.01 -8.63
C PRO A 83 10.57 -12.17 -7.93
N VAL A 84 11.71 -12.79 -7.58
CA VAL A 84 12.89 -12.11 -7.02
C VAL A 84 13.37 -10.94 -7.90
N ASN A 85 13.20 -11.08 -9.22
CA ASN A 85 13.54 -10.06 -10.20
C ASN A 85 12.70 -8.77 -10.11
N LEU A 86 11.59 -8.78 -9.36
CA LEU A 86 10.82 -7.55 -9.07
C LEU A 86 11.71 -6.51 -8.37
N GLY A 87 12.63 -6.95 -7.49
CA GLY A 87 13.58 -6.07 -6.81
C GLY A 87 14.54 -5.31 -7.73
N LEU A 88 14.63 -5.69 -9.01
CA LEU A 88 15.47 -5.01 -10.01
C LEU A 88 14.82 -3.75 -10.60
N LEU A 89 13.53 -3.51 -10.34
CA LEU A 89 12.79 -2.33 -10.83
C LEU A 89 13.13 -1.07 -10.01
N LYS A 90 14.38 -0.60 -10.10
CA LYS A 90 14.91 0.51 -9.27
C LYS A 90 14.19 1.85 -9.46
N SER A 91 13.36 1.99 -10.49
CA SER A 91 12.54 3.18 -10.76
C SER A 91 11.13 3.11 -10.13
N LEU A 92 10.75 1.97 -9.55
CA LEU A 92 9.40 1.75 -9.05
C LEU A 92 9.13 2.62 -7.83
N LYS A 93 8.02 3.38 -7.89
CA LYS A 93 7.54 4.29 -6.84
C LYS A 93 6.25 3.80 -6.20
N VAL A 94 5.39 3.15 -6.98
CA VAL A 94 4.10 2.66 -6.52
C VAL A 94 3.94 1.21 -6.94
N ALA A 95 3.63 0.35 -5.98
CA ALA A 95 3.24 -1.03 -6.19
C ALA A 95 1.91 -1.30 -5.47
N THR A 96 0.90 -1.72 -6.22
CA THR A 96 -0.42 -2.10 -5.71
C THR A 96 -0.69 -3.54 -6.10
N LEU A 97 -0.78 -4.41 -5.10
CA LEU A 97 -0.87 -5.87 -5.22
C LEU A 97 -2.10 -6.42 -4.46
N ASP A 98 -3.07 -5.55 -4.21
CA ASP A 98 -4.24 -5.87 -3.37
C ASP A 98 -5.09 -6.99 -3.96
N GLY A 99 -5.82 -7.73 -3.14
CA GLY A 99 -6.77 -8.74 -3.64
C GLY A 99 -6.10 -9.84 -4.46
N ASN A 100 -4.96 -10.34 -3.99
CA ASN A 100 -4.23 -11.46 -4.59
C ASN A 100 -4.14 -12.63 -3.59
N GLN A 101 -3.30 -13.63 -3.87
CA GLN A 101 -3.09 -14.80 -3.01
C GLN A 101 -1.65 -14.87 -2.48
N ILE A 102 -1.00 -13.70 -2.34
CA ILE A 102 0.42 -13.61 -2.00
C ILE A 102 0.63 -14.07 -0.56
N ARG A 103 1.51 -15.07 -0.38
CA ARG A 103 1.80 -15.65 0.95
C ARG A 103 3.03 -15.07 1.62
N ALA A 104 3.98 -14.58 0.83
CA ALA A 104 5.21 -13.96 1.31
C ALA A 104 5.70 -12.92 0.30
N LEU A 105 6.36 -11.88 0.82
CA LEU A 105 7.11 -10.93 0.00
C LEU A 105 8.58 -11.38 -0.09
N PRO A 106 9.21 -11.32 -1.28
CA PRO A 106 10.61 -11.68 -1.43
C PRO A 106 11.53 -10.65 -0.77
N ASP A 107 12.69 -11.08 -0.29
CA ASP A 107 13.70 -10.19 0.32
C ASP A 107 14.21 -9.13 -0.66
N GLU A 108 14.18 -9.45 -1.95
CA GLU A 108 14.56 -8.52 -3.01
C GLU A 108 13.63 -7.31 -3.11
N LEU A 109 12.43 -7.36 -2.54
CA LEU A 109 11.53 -6.21 -2.47
C LEU A 109 12.20 -5.02 -1.76
N GLY A 110 12.99 -5.28 -0.71
CA GLY A 110 13.75 -4.25 0.00
C GLY A 110 14.82 -3.55 -0.85
N GLN A 111 15.09 -4.03 -2.07
CA GLN A 111 16.00 -3.33 -2.98
C GLN A 111 15.32 -2.22 -3.81
N LEU A 112 14.00 -2.04 -3.68
CA LEU A 112 13.22 -0.99 -4.34
C LEU A 112 13.34 0.33 -3.58
N VAL A 113 14.55 0.89 -3.52
CA VAL A 113 14.87 2.06 -2.68
C VAL A 113 14.09 3.34 -3.03
N LYS A 114 13.43 3.41 -4.20
CA LYS A 114 12.57 4.53 -4.62
C LYS A 114 11.08 4.29 -4.37
N LEU A 115 10.71 3.15 -3.78
CA LEU A 115 9.32 2.82 -3.52
C LEU A 115 8.76 3.78 -2.46
N GLU A 116 7.70 4.49 -2.83
CA GLU A 116 7.01 5.49 -2.00
C GLU A 116 5.69 4.92 -1.46
N ARG A 117 5.05 4.01 -2.20
CA ARG A 117 3.77 3.40 -1.82
C ARG A 117 3.76 1.91 -2.13
N LEU A 118 3.48 1.12 -1.11
CA LEU A 118 3.29 -0.32 -1.22
C LEU A 118 1.94 -0.70 -0.62
N SER A 119 1.10 -1.31 -1.43
CA SER A 119 -0.20 -1.85 -1.02
C SER A 119 -0.24 -3.32 -1.38
N VAL A 120 -0.47 -4.17 -0.38
CA VAL A 120 -0.61 -5.64 -0.50
C VAL A 120 -1.78 -6.11 0.37
N SER A 121 -2.86 -5.31 0.41
CA SER A 121 -4.02 -5.61 1.23
C SER A 121 -4.83 -6.79 0.67
N SER A 122 -5.63 -7.44 1.50
CA SER A 122 -6.46 -8.59 1.09
C SER A 122 -5.64 -9.69 0.42
N ASN A 123 -4.61 -10.17 1.12
CA ASN A 123 -3.71 -11.24 0.68
C ASN A 123 -3.58 -12.30 1.78
N LEU A 124 -2.57 -13.18 1.70
CA LEU A 124 -2.35 -14.28 2.63
C LEU A 124 -0.99 -14.15 3.36
N LEU A 125 -0.47 -12.93 3.50
CA LEU A 125 0.84 -12.68 4.12
C LEU A 125 0.83 -13.12 5.58
N MET A 126 1.81 -13.94 5.96
CA MET A 126 2.02 -14.39 7.35
C MET A 126 3.11 -13.60 8.07
N SER A 127 4.05 -13.02 7.33
CA SER A 127 5.09 -12.13 7.84
C SER A 127 5.52 -11.13 6.77
N LEU A 128 6.19 -10.06 7.21
CA LEU A 128 6.97 -9.19 6.33
C LEU A 128 8.46 -9.58 6.39
N PRO A 129 9.21 -9.43 5.29
CA PRO A 129 10.65 -9.68 5.29
C PRO A 129 11.39 -8.58 6.07
N GLU A 130 12.52 -8.94 6.70
CA GLU A 130 13.39 -7.98 7.41
C GLU A 130 13.97 -6.90 6.48
N THR A 131 13.95 -7.15 5.18
CA THR A 131 14.41 -6.19 4.18
C THR A 131 13.42 -5.04 3.96
N ILE A 132 12.21 -5.08 4.52
CA ILE A 132 11.23 -3.97 4.43
C ILE A 132 11.81 -2.65 4.96
N GLY A 133 12.66 -2.72 6.01
CA GLY A 133 13.32 -1.54 6.58
C GLY A 133 14.29 -0.83 5.64
N ARG A 134 14.65 -1.42 4.50
CA ARG A 134 15.47 -0.76 3.46
C ARG A 134 14.67 0.21 2.60
N LEU A 135 13.33 0.17 2.66
CA LEU A 135 12.44 1.07 1.93
C LEU A 135 12.32 2.42 2.63
N GLN A 136 13.44 3.15 2.73
CA GLN A 136 13.52 4.40 3.49
C GLN A 136 12.66 5.54 2.94
N ASN A 137 12.26 5.47 1.66
CA ASN A 137 11.38 6.43 1.00
C ASN A 137 9.89 6.02 1.05
N LEU A 138 9.56 4.91 1.70
CA LEU A 138 8.18 4.43 1.79
C LEU A 138 7.36 5.39 2.65
N VAL A 139 6.32 5.98 2.07
CA VAL A 139 5.40 6.93 2.70
C VAL A 139 4.12 6.22 3.16
N LEU A 140 3.65 5.24 2.38
CA LEU A 140 2.45 4.48 2.69
C LEU A 140 2.74 2.99 2.57
N LEU A 141 2.39 2.25 3.63
CA LEU A 141 2.34 0.80 3.66
C LEU A 141 0.94 0.34 4.05
N ASP A 142 0.23 -0.29 3.12
CA ASP A 142 -1.04 -0.98 3.41
C ASP A 142 -0.86 -2.49 3.24
N ILE A 143 -1.09 -3.20 4.34
CA ILE A 143 -1.02 -4.65 4.48
C ILE A 143 -2.26 -5.16 5.22
N SER A 144 -3.35 -4.40 5.20
CA SER A 144 -4.61 -4.74 5.84
C SER A 144 -5.19 -6.05 5.26
N ASN A 145 -6.00 -6.75 6.03
CA ASN A 145 -6.67 -7.98 5.62
C ASN A 145 -5.66 -9.05 5.15
N ASN A 146 -4.73 -9.39 6.05
CA ASN A 146 -3.72 -10.43 5.87
C ASN A 146 -3.70 -11.35 7.12
N LYS A 147 -2.64 -12.13 7.34
CA LYS A 147 -2.50 -13.07 8.45
C LYS A 147 -1.24 -12.80 9.28
N LEU A 148 -0.81 -11.54 9.34
CA LEU A 148 0.39 -11.14 10.05
C LEU A 148 0.21 -11.32 11.56
N LYS A 149 1.22 -11.88 12.23
CA LYS A 149 1.27 -12.00 13.69
C LYS A 149 2.17 -10.98 14.38
N PHE A 150 3.19 -10.52 13.66
CA PHE A 150 4.20 -9.59 14.14
C PHE A 150 4.73 -8.76 12.98
N PHE A 151 5.26 -7.59 13.32
CA PHE A 151 6.10 -6.82 12.41
C PHE A 151 7.58 -7.16 12.66
N PRO A 152 8.43 -7.13 11.63
CA PRO A 152 9.88 -7.21 11.81
C PRO A 152 10.40 -5.94 12.49
N GLU A 153 11.46 -6.04 13.31
CA GLU A 153 12.10 -4.89 13.97
C GLU A 153 12.64 -3.87 12.95
N SER A 154 12.96 -4.32 11.74
CA SER A 154 13.38 -3.44 10.65
C SER A 154 12.32 -2.44 10.20
N ILE A 155 11.03 -2.62 10.52
CA ILE A 155 9.97 -1.67 10.12
C ILE A 155 10.26 -0.25 10.59
N GLY A 156 10.89 -0.08 11.76
CA GLY A 156 11.28 1.22 12.30
C GLY A 156 12.37 1.95 11.49
N SER A 157 12.97 1.31 10.49
CA SER A 157 13.93 1.94 9.56
C SER A 157 13.27 2.61 8.36
N CYS A 158 11.94 2.47 8.19
CA CYS A 158 11.16 3.18 7.19
C CYS A 158 10.91 4.63 7.63
N PHE A 159 11.96 5.45 7.71
CA PHE A 159 11.91 6.78 8.33
C PHE A 159 10.92 7.76 7.68
N SER A 160 10.58 7.56 6.40
CA SER A 160 9.62 8.40 5.67
C SER A 160 8.16 7.93 5.81
N LEU A 161 7.89 6.87 6.57
CA LEU A 161 6.56 6.28 6.65
C LEU A 161 5.61 7.23 7.37
N GLU A 162 4.59 7.68 6.65
CA GLU A 162 3.54 8.57 7.15
C GLU A 162 2.25 7.81 7.48
N GLU A 163 2.00 6.70 6.78
CA GLU A 163 0.78 5.93 6.91
C GLU A 163 1.07 4.43 6.91
N LEU A 164 0.68 3.78 8.01
CA LEU A 164 0.75 2.33 8.19
C LEU A 164 -0.65 1.78 8.43
N GLN A 165 -1.16 1.01 7.47
CA GLN A 165 -2.44 0.33 7.56
C GLN A 165 -2.22 -1.18 7.66
N ALA A 166 -2.66 -1.77 8.77
CA ALA A 166 -2.55 -3.20 9.04
C ALA A 166 -3.80 -3.70 9.79
N ASN A 167 -4.97 -3.19 9.39
CA ASN A 167 -6.24 -3.65 9.93
C ASN A 167 -6.47 -5.12 9.56
N ASP A 168 -7.34 -5.81 10.28
CA ASP A 168 -7.79 -7.17 9.95
C ASP A 168 -6.62 -8.14 9.75
N ASN A 169 -5.77 -8.25 10.78
CA ASN A 169 -4.65 -9.17 10.84
C ASN A 169 -4.73 -9.96 12.16
N SER A 170 -3.65 -10.60 12.59
CA SER A 170 -3.57 -11.30 13.87
C SER A 170 -2.38 -10.80 14.69
N ILE A 171 -2.09 -9.50 14.60
CA ILE A 171 -0.90 -8.90 15.22
C ILE A 171 -1.05 -8.94 16.74
N GLU A 172 -0.11 -9.59 17.42
CA GLU A 172 -0.14 -9.78 18.87
C GLU A 172 0.64 -8.67 19.60
N GLU A 173 1.72 -8.18 18.98
CA GLU A 173 2.56 -7.10 19.51
C GLU A 173 3.17 -6.24 18.38
N LEU A 174 3.50 -5.00 18.72
CA LEU A 174 4.29 -4.12 17.86
C LEU A 174 5.74 -4.08 18.36
N PRO A 175 6.74 -4.13 17.47
CA PRO A 175 8.13 -4.01 17.86
C PRO A 175 8.43 -2.61 18.42
N ALA A 176 9.43 -2.51 19.29
CA ALA A 176 9.79 -1.24 19.92
C ALA A 176 10.24 -0.20 18.89
N SER A 177 10.83 -0.67 17.79
CA SER A 177 11.27 0.14 16.66
C SER A 177 10.17 0.93 15.94
N VAL A 178 8.88 0.62 16.13
CA VAL A 178 7.78 1.46 15.60
C VAL A 178 7.87 2.89 16.14
N CYS A 179 8.45 3.09 17.33
CA CYS A 179 8.70 4.42 17.90
C CYS A 179 9.67 5.27 17.07
N ASN A 180 10.48 4.66 16.19
CA ASN A 180 11.41 5.37 15.31
C ASN A 180 10.72 6.01 14.09
N LEU A 181 9.44 5.71 13.85
CA LEU A 181 8.65 6.25 12.75
C LEU A 181 8.16 7.67 13.08
N ILE A 182 9.10 8.60 13.18
CA ILE A 182 8.83 9.99 13.62
C ILE A 182 7.92 10.78 12.66
N GLN A 183 7.83 10.35 11.40
CA GLN A 183 6.96 10.94 10.38
C GLN A 183 5.56 10.31 10.34
N LEU A 184 5.30 9.26 11.13
CA LEU A 184 4.03 8.53 11.11
C LEU A 184 2.89 9.46 11.56
N LYS A 185 1.90 9.63 10.69
CA LYS A 185 0.69 10.45 10.89
C LYS A 185 -0.53 9.60 11.18
N SER A 186 -0.60 8.42 10.56
CA SER A 186 -1.73 7.48 10.69
C SER A 186 -1.25 6.07 10.93
N LEU A 187 -1.79 5.42 11.97
CA LEU A 187 -1.55 4.03 12.32
C LEU A 187 -2.89 3.31 12.48
N CYS A 188 -3.22 2.43 11.55
CA CYS A 188 -4.48 1.70 11.56
C CYS A 188 -4.23 0.22 11.88
N LEU A 189 -4.74 -0.24 13.03
CA LEU A 189 -4.51 -1.58 13.58
C LEU A 189 -5.82 -2.23 14.06
N ASN A 190 -6.97 -1.85 13.50
CA ASN A 190 -8.25 -2.43 13.89
C ASN A 190 -8.25 -3.94 13.65
N ASN A 191 -9.05 -4.68 14.42
CA ASN A 191 -9.27 -6.12 14.31
C ASN A 191 -7.93 -6.90 14.30
N ASN A 192 -7.21 -6.79 15.41
CA ASN A 192 -5.96 -7.49 15.68
C ASN A 192 -5.99 -8.07 17.11
N ASN A 193 -4.88 -8.66 17.57
CA ASN A 193 -4.76 -9.28 18.89
C ASN A 193 -3.85 -8.48 19.84
N LEU A 194 -3.75 -7.15 19.66
CA LEU A 194 -2.85 -6.31 20.43
C LEU A 194 -3.34 -6.14 21.87
N ASN A 195 -2.54 -6.61 22.83
CA ASN A 195 -2.82 -6.41 24.26
C ASN A 195 -2.25 -5.09 24.80
N GLN A 196 -1.19 -4.58 24.17
CA GLN A 196 -0.48 -3.38 24.60
C GLN A 196 0.17 -2.66 23.41
N MET A 197 0.44 -1.38 23.58
CA MET A 197 1.22 -0.57 22.65
C MET A 197 2.62 -0.30 23.24
N PRO A 198 3.64 -0.06 22.39
CA PRO A 198 4.95 0.37 22.88
C PRO A 198 4.81 1.67 23.69
N LEU A 199 5.33 1.68 24.92
CA LEU A 199 5.11 2.76 25.89
C LEU A 199 5.51 4.15 25.37
N ASN A 200 6.55 4.21 24.55
CA ASN A 200 7.10 5.46 24.03
C ASN A 200 6.46 5.92 22.71
N LEU A 201 5.51 5.16 22.15
CA LEU A 201 4.97 5.43 20.81
C LEU A 201 4.37 6.84 20.70
N LEU A 202 3.50 7.22 21.64
CA LEU A 202 2.80 8.52 21.58
C LEU A 202 3.73 9.71 21.84
N ARG A 203 4.83 9.47 22.56
CA ARG A 203 5.87 10.45 22.87
C ARG A 203 6.83 10.67 21.70
N GLU A 204 7.29 9.60 21.06
CA GLU A 204 8.30 9.67 20.00
C GLU A 204 7.68 9.97 18.62
N CYS A 205 6.51 9.39 18.30
CA CYS A 205 5.78 9.66 17.06
C CYS A 205 5.00 10.99 17.15
N LYS A 206 5.72 12.10 17.15
CA LYS A 206 5.15 13.46 17.31
C LYS A 206 4.27 13.90 16.14
N SER A 207 4.36 13.25 14.99
CA SER A 207 3.51 13.51 13.83
C SER A 207 2.17 12.77 13.89
N LEU A 208 2.02 11.84 14.84
CA LEU A 208 0.89 10.92 14.90
C LEU A 208 -0.39 11.66 15.29
N GLN A 209 -1.40 11.52 14.45
CA GLN A 209 -2.69 12.22 14.56
C GLN A 209 -3.86 11.24 14.51
N THR A 210 -3.66 10.03 14.00
CA THR A 210 -4.70 9.02 13.86
C THR A 210 -4.15 7.67 14.30
N ILE A 211 -4.83 7.07 15.27
CA ILE A 211 -4.62 5.70 15.71
C ILE A 211 -6.00 5.04 15.74
N SER A 212 -6.13 3.88 15.12
CA SER A 212 -7.35 3.06 15.21
C SER A 212 -7.00 1.67 15.75
N LEU A 213 -7.65 1.30 16.86
CA LEU A 213 -7.37 0.07 17.63
C LEU A 213 -8.63 -0.75 17.91
N HIS A 214 -9.74 -0.48 17.23
CA HIS A 214 -11.01 -1.17 17.45
C HIS A 214 -10.84 -2.68 17.24
N GLY A 215 -11.55 -3.51 18.00
CA GLY A 215 -11.44 -4.97 17.87
C GLY A 215 -10.06 -5.53 18.29
N ASN A 216 -9.38 -4.88 19.24
CA ASN A 216 -8.19 -5.40 19.92
C ASN A 216 -8.47 -5.60 21.42
N PRO A 217 -7.75 -6.52 22.09
CA PRO A 217 -7.88 -6.73 23.53
C PRO A 217 -7.27 -5.62 24.42
N ILE A 218 -6.57 -4.64 23.83
CA ILE A 218 -6.02 -3.49 24.56
C ILE A 218 -7.10 -2.71 25.31
N SER A 219 -6.86 -2.45 26.59
CA SER A 219 -7.75 -1.61 27.39
C SER A 219 -7.54 -0.13 27.07
N MET A 220 -8.64 0.58 26.84
CA MET A 220 -8.62 2.03 26.63
C MET A 220 -8.05 2.79 27.83
N ASP A 221 -8.26 2.29 29.06
CA ASP A 221 -7.69 2.92 30.27
C ASP A 221 -6.16 2.84 30.26
N GLN A 222 -5.60 1.70 29.84
CA GLN A 222 -4.15 1.53 29.71
C GLN A 222 -3.60 2.45 28.61
N PHE A 223 -4.30 2.55 27.48
CA PHE A 223 -3.92 3.42 26.37
C PHE A 223 -3.94 4.91 26.76
N GLN A 224 -4.94 5.35 27.52
CA GLN A 224 -5.04 6.74 28.00
C GLN A 224 -3.97 7.12 29.03
N GLN A 225 -3.44 6.14 29.77
CA GLN A 225 -2.37 6.33 30.75
C GLN A 225 -0.97 6.43 30.12
N MET A 226 -0.83 6.17 28.81
CA MET A 226 0.46 6.24 28.12
C MET A 226 1.04 7.66 28.12
N ASP A 227 2.37 7.73 28.27
CA ASP A 227 3.10 9.01 28.16
C ASP A 227 2.95 9.61 26.76
N GLY A 228 2.67 10.92 26.68
CA GLY A 228 2.36 11.61 25.43
C GLY A 228 0.91 11.50 24.94
N PHE A 229 0.01 10.80 25.65
CA PHE A 229 -1.40 10.69 25.24
C PHE A 229 -2.11 12.04 25.11
N LYS A 230 -1.90 12.96 26.07
CA LYS A 230 -2.49 14.32 26.03
C LYS A 230 -2.06 15.10 24.79
N ASP A 231 -0.77 15.02 24.43
CA ASP A 231 -0.25 15.70 23.24
C ASP A 231 -0.80 15.08 21.96
N PHE A 232 -0.89 13.75 21.92
CA PHE A 232 -1.54 13.03 20.82
C PHE A 232 -3.01 13.44 20.67
N GLU A 233 -3.76 13.50 21.76
CA GLU A 233 -5.18 13.88 21.73
C GLU A 233 -5.37 15.33 21.22
N ALA A 234 -4.49 16.25 21.63
CA ALA A 234 -4.49 17.63 21.12
C ALA A 234 -4.21 17.68 19.61
N ARG A 235 -3.22 16.92 19.12
CA ARG A 235 -2.93 16.80 17.67
C ARG A 235 -4.12 16.22 16.91
N ARG A 236 -4.76 15.18 17.45
CA ARG A 236 -5.94 14.54 16.86
C ARG A 236 -7.10 15.52 16.74
N LYS A 237 -7.44 16.27 17.80
CA LYS A 237 -8.52 17.27 17.79
C LYS A 237 -8.28 18.38 16.76
N GLN A 238 -7.07 18.94 16.71
CA GLN A 238 -6.72 19.97 15.72
C GLN A 238 -6.88 19.51 14.26
N LYS A 239 -6.67 18.22 13.97
CA LYS A 239 -6.94 17.66 12.64
C LYS A 239 -8.43 17.67 12.31
N PHE A 240 -9.28 17.26 13.24
CA PHE A 240 -10.74 17.24 13.05
C PHE A 240 -11.33 18.65 12.91
N ASP A 241 -10.89 19.60 13.73
CA ASP A 241 -11.34 21.00 13.64
C ASP A 241 -11.00 21.60 12.26
N LYS A 242 -9.77 21.37 11.77
CA LYS A 242 -9.36 21.78 10.41
C LYS A 242 -10.17 21.09 9.31
N GLN A 243 -10.56 19.83 9.48
CA GLN A 243 -11.39 19.11 8.53
C GLN A 243 -12.83 19.64 8.49
N ILE A 244 -13.38 20.02 9.64
CA ILE A 244 -14.71 20.67 9.72
C ILE A 244 -14.63 22.04 9.05
N ASP A 245 -13.65 22.88 9.38
CA ASP A 245 -13.50 24.21 8.76
C ASP A 245 -13.32 24.15 7.24
N SER A 246 -12.59 23.14 6.74
CA SER A 246 -12.42 22.94 5.29
C SER A 246 -13.64 22.34 4.61
N ASN A 247 -14.41 21.47 5.29
CA ASN A 247 -15.66 20.91 4.77
C ASN A 247 -16.85 21.87 4.88
N VAL A 248 -16.81 22.88 5.76
CA VAL A 248 -17.84 23.94 5.86
C VAL A 248 -17.88 24.84 4.61
N ILE A 249 -16.88 24.74 3.71
CA ILE A 249 -16.86 25.45 2.42
C ILE A 249 -17.48 24.61 1.27
N ILE A 250 -17.85 23.34 1.49
CA ILE A 250 -18.47 22.49 0.48
C ILE A 250 -19.86 22.03 0.94
N SER A 251 -20.87 22.71 0.41
CA SER A 251 -22.32 22.48 0.47
C SER A 251 -22.86 21.35 1.38
N SER A 252 -23.64 21.77 2.37
CA SER A 252 -24.90 21.18 2.84
C SER A 252 -25.45 19.96 2.07
N LYS A 253 -25.23 18.75 2.60
CA LYS A 253 -26.19 17.64 2.77
C LYS A 253 -25.43 16.31 2.96
N GLY A 254 -25.48 15.78 4.18
CA GLY A 254 -24.96 14.46 4.51
C GLY A 254 -24.67 14.36 6.01
N LEU A 255 -25.72 14.20 6.80
CA LEU A 255 -25.69 13.92 8.24
C LEU A 255 -25.08 12.55 8.52
N ASP A 256 -24.60 12.43 9.76
CA ASP A 256 -24.40 11.20 10.53
C ASP A 256 -23.43 10.15 9.99
N GLU A 257 -22.26 10.09 10.61
CA GLU A 257 -21.90 8.90 11.39
C GLU A 257 -20.96 9.34 12.50
N GLY A 258 -21.55 9.44 13.69
CA GLY A 258 -20.86 9.73 14.93
C GLY A 258 -19.88 8.63 15.29
N VAL A 259 -19.01 9.01 16.23
CA VAL A 259 -18.34 8.07 17.11
C VAL A 259 -19.43 7.23 17.78
N ASP A 260 -19.62 5.98 17.37
CA ASP A 260 -20.47 5.04 18.11
C ASP A 260 -19.90 3.61 18.08
N LEU A 261 -19.55 3.19 19.30
CA LEU A 261 -19.31 1.84 19.87
C LEU A 261 -18.05 1.07 19.47
#